data_AF-A0A4V1SQY4-F1
#
_entry.id   AF-A0A4V1SQY4-F1
#
_cell.length_a   1.000
_cell.length_b   1.000
_cell.length_c   1.000
_cell.angle_alpha   90.00
_cell.angle_beta   90.00
_cell.angle_gamma   90.00
#
_symmetry.space_group_name_H-M   'P 1'
#
loop_
_entity.id
_entity.type
_entity.pdbx_description
1 polymer ?
#
loop_
_entity_poly.entity_id
_entity_poly.type
_entity_poly.pdbx_seq_one_letter_code
_entity_poly.pdbx_strand_id
1 'polypeptide(L)'
;MTSEHTSLEDMTGKIRPSTVSNVLLWTMIGFVVIFFVWAALTKLDRTVRANGKVMPSAQLQIVSNLEGGVVQDILVKAGQQVPLGAELIRLDPTQMGADLGSGEATSFALRAKIARLTAEVLGREPVYPAASDPQTAQQVAIERSLHSSRMNELSSASGAAMARVRQAEQAVAEAEAAHQARVAVRD
;
A
#
# COMPACT_ATOMS: atom_id res chain seq x y z
N MET A 1 -13.12 125.77 41.63
CA MET A 1 -11.67 125.76 41.31
C MET A 1 -11.11 124.53 41.99
N THR A 2 -10.44 123.55 41.41
CA THR A 2 -9.80 123.31 40.09
C THR A 2 -9.30 121.86 40.24
N SER A 3 -9.85 120.91 39.47
CA SER A 3 -9.15 120.13 38.43
C SER A 3 -7.88 119.38 38.84
N GLU A 4 -7.86 118.05 38.59
CA GLU A 4 -6.76 117.23 38.00
C GLU A 4 -7.10 115.74 38.23
N HIS A 5 -7.65 114.97 37.28
CA HIS A 5 -7.06 114.32 36.10
C HIS A 5 -5.76 113.51 36.32
N THR A 6 -5.79 112.28 35.78
CA THR A 6 -4.68 111.34 35.50
C THR A 6 -4.03 110.69 36.74
N SER A 7 -3.77 109.39 36.80
CA SER A 7 -3.31 108.50 35.73
C SER A 7 -3.61 107.04 36.09
N LEU A 8 -4.33 106.32 35.21
CA LEU A 8 -4.46 104.86 35.27
C LEU A 8 -3.30 104.16 34.53
N GLU A 9 -2.35 104.92 33.97
CA GLU A 9 -1.20 104.39 33.21
C GLU A 9 -0.07 103.85 34.10
N ASP A 10 -0.07 104.13 35.40
CA ASP A 10 1.01 103.71 36.30
C ASP A 10 0.88 102.26 36.83
N MET A 11 -0.20 101.55 36.48
CA MET A 11 -0.38 100.14 36.84
C MET A 11 0.52 99.19 36.02
N THR A 12 1.27 99.70 35.04
CA THR A 12 2.23 98.91 34.25
C THR A 12 3.64 98.88 34.88
N GLY A 13 3.88 99.61 35.98
CA GLY A 13 5.23 99.91 36.48
C GLY A 13 5.77 99.08 37.65
N LYS A 14 5.15 97.96 38.07
CA LYS A 14 5.60 97.24 39.28
C LYS A 14 5.77 95.72 39.12
N ILE A 15 6.44 95.31 38.06
CA ILE A 15 7.04 93.98 38.01
C ILE A 15 8.55 94.16 37.93
N ARG A 16 9.23 93.90 39.05
CA ARG A 16 10.70 93.87 39.11
C ARG A 16 11.17 92.72 38.19
N PRO A 17 11.84 92.98 37.05
CA PRO A 17 12.12 91.96 36.04
C PRO A 17 13.06 90.86 36.54
N SER A 18 13.89 91.15 37.54
CA SER A 18 14.84 90.17 38.09
C SER A 18 14.16 89.05 38.88
N THR A 19 13.04 89.30 39.55
CA THR A 19 12.35 88.29 40.37
C THR A 19 11.46 87.40 39.52
N VAL A 20 10.69 87.96 38.58
CA VAL A 20 9.81 87.16 37.70
C VAL A 20 10.61 86.33 36.70
N SER A 21 11.70 86.88 36.15
CA SER A 21 12.58 86.12 35.25
C SER A 21 13.28 84.97 35.98
N ASN A 22 13.74 85.18 37.22
CA ASN A 22 14.31 84.11 38.03
C ASN A 22 13.28 83.04 38.42
N VAL A 23 12.06 83.43 38.78
CA VAL A 23 10.98 82.46 39.09
C VAL A 23 10.64 81.62 37.86
N LEU A 24 10.55 82.24 36.68
CA LEU A 24 10.31 81.53 35.42
C LEU A 24 11.43 80.54 35.11
N LEU A 25 12.69 80.96 35.29
CA LEU A 25 13.87 80.13 35.06
C LEU A 25 13.91 78.92 36.02
N TRP A 26 13.67 79.14 37.32
CA TRP A 26 13.59 78.05 38.29
C TRP A 26 12.43 77.09 38.03
N THR A 27 11.29 77.60 37.55
CA THR A 27 10.13 76.77 37.19
C THR A 27 10.43 75.90 35.97
N MET A 28 11.10 76.45 34.97
CA MET A 28 11.55 75.70 33.79
C MET A 28 12.55 74.61 34.18
N ILE A 29 13.53 74.94 35.01
CA ILE A 29 14.49 73.95 35.52
C ILE A 29 13.77 72.85 36.30
N GLY A 30 12.84 73.21 37.18
CA GLY A 30 12.02 72.24 37.92
C GLY A 30 11.26 71.31 37.00
N PHE A 31 10.62 71.84 35.95
CA PHE A 31 9.90 71.04 34.96
C PHE A 31 10.81 70.05 34.23
N VAL A 32 12.00 70.48 33.81
CA VAL A 32 12.98 69.63 33.13
C VAL A 32 13.46 68.51 34.06
N VAL A 33 13.76 68.83 35.32
CA VAL A 33 14.18 67.83 36.32
C VAL A 33 13.08 66.80 36.56
N ILE A 34 11.83 67.24 36.71
CA ILE A 34 10.67 66.36 36.90
C ILE A 34 10.47 65.43 35.68
N PHE A 35 10.63 65.97 34.46
CA PHE A 35 10.52 65.18 33.23
C PHE A 35 11.57 64.07 33.17
N PHE A 36 12.83 64.37 33.49
CA PHE A 36 13.90 63.37 33.50
C PHE A 36 13.72 62.30 34.59
N VAL A 37 13.26 62.69 35.79
CA VAL A 37 12.94 61.74 36.87
C VAL A 37 11.81 60.81 36.43
N TRP A 38 10.76 61.34 35.79
CA TRP A 38 9.66 60.53 35.28
C TRP A 38 10.11 59.57 34.16
N ALA A 39 10.91 60.04 33.21
CA ALA A 39 11.45 59.23 32.12
C ALA A 39 12.37 58.10 32.61
N ALA A 40 13.16 58.34 33.67
CA ALA A 40 14.03 57.32 34.26
C ALA A 40 13.26 56.21 34.99
N LEU A 41 12.09 56.53 35.55
CA LEU A 41 11.25 55.58 36.29
C LEU A 41 10.28 54.81 35.38
N THR A 42 9.96 55.33 34.20
CA THR A 42 8.99 54.71 33.30
C THR A 42 9.63 53.58 32.48
N LYS A 43 9.17 52.34 32.74
CA LYS A 43 9.49 51.18 31.89
C LYS A 43 8.53 51.16 30.71
N LEU A 44 9.06 51.27 29.50
CA LEU A 44 8.28 51.20 28.28
C LEU A 44 8.04 49.72 27.92
N ASP A 45 6.89 49.17 28.30
CA ASP A 45 6.52 47.80 27.95
C ASP A 45 6.22 47.68 26.46
N ARG A 46 7.15 47.04 25.73
CA ARG A 46 7.02 46.77 24.31
C ARG A 46 6.42 45.39 24.08
N THR A 47 5.11 45.31 23.98
CA THR A 47 4.42 44.07 23.61
C THR A 47 4.56 43.80 22.11
N VAL A 48 5.55 43.00 21.74
CA VAL A 48 5.68 42.47 20.37
C VAL A 48 4.67 41.33 20.19
N ARG A 49 3.58 41.58 19.47
CA ARG A 49 2.66 40.53 19.02
C ARG A 49 3.29 39.78 17.86
N ALA A 50 3.90 38.63 18.13
CA ALA A 50 4.33 37.70 17.11
C ALA A 50 3.16 36.75 16.77
N ASN A 51 2.69 36.76 15.52
CA ASN A 51 1.76 35.74 15.03
C ASN A 51 2.55 34.46 14.72
N GLY A 52 2.67 33.56 15.71
CA GLY A 52 3.25 32.24 15.50
C GLY A 52 2.28 31.36 14.71
N LYS A 53 2.65 30.97 13.48
CA LYS A 53 1.92 29.95 12.72
C LYS A 53 2.52 28.59 13.02
N VAL A 54 1.77 27.71 13.67
CA VAL A 54 2.20 26.33 13.96
C VAL A 54 2.19 25.55 12.64
N MET A 55 3.38 25.24 12.13
CA MET A 55 3.55 24.35 10.98
C MET A 55 3.83 22.94 11.52
N PRO A 56 3.01 21.93 11.20
CA PRO A 56 3.32 20.56 11.54
C PRO A 56 4.62 20.16 10.82
N SER A 57 5.58 19.61 11.58
CA SER A 57 6.85 19.11 11.02
C SER A 57 6.69 17.75 10.31
N ALA A 58 5.54 17.10 10.45
CA ALA A 58 5.29 15.78 9.88
C ALA A 58 4.75 15.92 8.44
N GLN A 59 5.47 15.36 7.49
CA GLN A 59 5.07 15.29 6.09
C GLN A 59 3.76 14.50 5.96
N LEU A 60 2.74 15.11 5.36
CA LEU A 60 1.46 14.45 5.09
C LEU A 60 1.70 13.32 4.09
N GLN A 61 1.81 12.09 4.58
CA GLN A 61 1.96 10.91 3.74
C GLN A 61 0.58 10.42 3.31
N ILE A 62 0.27 10.56 2.03
CA ILE A 62 -0.95 10.01 1.44
C ILE A 62 -0.73 8.50 1.30
N VAL A 63 -1.28 7.72 2.22
CA VAL A 63 -1.31 6.26 2.12
C VAL A 63 -2.45 5.88 1.17
N SER A 64 -2.10 5.53 -0.07
CA SER A 64 -3.04 4.95 -1.03
C SER A 64 -2.77 3.46 -1.15
N ASN A 65 -3.83 2.65 -1.14
CA ASN A 65 -3.72 1.24 -1.47
C ASN A 65 -3.44 1.09 -2.97
N LEU A 66 -2.41 0.32 -3.33
CA LEU A 66 -2.05 0.01 -4.73
C LEU A 66 -2.89 -1.15 -5.29
N GLU A 67 -3.45 -1.99 -4.43
CA GLU A 67 -4.19 -3.19 -4.78
C GLU A 67 -5.68 -2.95 -4.52
N GLY A 68 -6.38 -2.35 -5.48
CA GLY A 68 -7.79 -1.98 -5.35
C GLY A 68 -8.68 -3.14 -4.83
N GLY A 69 -9.08 -3.03 -3.56
CA GLY A 69 -10.01 -3.94 -2.88
C GLY A 69 -11.09 -3.15 -2.16
N VAL A 70 -12.22 -3.78 -1.85
CA VAL A 70 -13.33 -3.14 -1.12
C VAL A 70 -12.91 -2.91 0.33
N VAL A 71 -13.05 -1.67 0.82
CA VAL A 71 -12.79 -1.34 2.22
C VAL A 71 -13.91 -1.93 3.07
N GLN A 72 -13.56 -2.82 4.00
CA GLN A 72 -14.48 -3.40 4.96
C GLN A 72 -14.68 -2.46 6.15
N ASP A 73 -13.58 -2.05 6.79
CA ASP A 73 -13.61 -1.19 7.97
C ASP A 73 -12.46 -0.17 7.96
N ILE A 74 -12.74 1.03 8.46
CA ILE A 74 -11.74 2.05 8.77
C ILE A 74 -11.58 2.09 10.30
N LEU A 75 -10.42 1.69 10.78
CA LEU A 75 -10.15 1.47 12.22
C LEU A 75 -9.71 2.74 12.95
N VAL A 76 -9.56 3.84 12.22
CA VAL A 76 -9.00 5.10 12.73
C VAL A 76 -9.84 6.31 12.39
N LYS A 77 -9.77 7.34 13.23
CA LYS A 77 -10.48 8.62 13.05
C LYS A 77 -9.50 9.74 12.69
N ALA A 78 -9.99 10.76 11.98
CA ALA A 78 -9.21 11.94 11.66
C ALA A 78 -8.66 12.61 12.93
N GLY A 79 -7.34 12.80 13.01
CA GLY A 79 -6.65 13.38 14.16
C GLY A 79 -6.23 12.39 15.26
N GLN A 80 -6.51 11.10 15.10
CA GLN A 80 -6.05 10.06 16.02
C GLN A 80 -4.54 9.83 15.87
N GLN A 81 -3.80 9.84 16.98
CA GLN A 81 -2.38 9.44 16.99
C GLN A 81 -2.30 7.92 16.84
N VAL A 82 -1.60 7.47 15.80
CA VAL A 82 -1.44 6.04 15.48
C VAL A 82 0.04 5.67 15.59
N PRO A 83 0.38 4.58 16.32
CA PRO A 83 1.75 4.09 16.36
C PRO A 83 2.14 3.45 15.02
N LEU A 84 3.45 3.37 14.77
CA LEU A 84 3.98 2.72 13.56
C LEU A 84 3.52 1.25 13.52
N GLY A 85 2.95 0.83 12.39
CA GLY A 85 2.44 -0.53 12.18
C GLY A 85 1.01 -0.79 12.67
N ALA A 86 0.29 0.24 13.14
CA ALA A 86 -1.13 0.10 13.46
C ALA A 86 -1.97 -0.21 12.21
N GLU A 87 -2.93 -1.13 12.33
CA GLU A 87 -3.92 -1.41 11.29
C GLU A 87 -4.85 -0.19 11.14
N LEU A 88 -4.81 0.47 9.98
CA LEU A 88 -5.60 1.68 9.72
C LEU A 88 -6.92 1.35 9.00
N ILE A 89 -6.86 0.40 8.09
CA ILE A 89 -7.94 0.03 7.18
C ILE A 89 -7.91 -1.48 7.03
N ARG A 90 -9.08 -2.11 7.11
CA ARG A 90 -9.28 -3.53 6.80
C ARG A 90 -9.97 -3.65 5.46
N LEU A 91 -9.37 -4.42 4.55
CA LEU A 91 -9.94 -4.76 3.25
C LEU A 91 -10.78 -6.03 3.39
N ASP A 92 -11.86 -6.14 2.62
CA ASP A 92 -12.72 -7.32 2.60
C ASP A 92 -11.94 -8.53 2.05
N PRO A 93 -11.73 -9.59 2.87
CA PRO A 93 -10.93 -10.74 2.46
C PRO A 93 -11.70 -11.72 1.56
N THR A 94 -12.99 -11.52 1.30
CA THR A 94 -13.82 -12.50 0.58
C THR A 94 -13.34 -12.77 -0.85
N GLN A 95 -12.99 -11.72 -1.60
CA GLN A 95 -12.44 -11.88 -2.96
C GLN A 95 -11.06 -12.53 -2.95
N MET A 96 -10.17 -12.10 -2.04
CA MET A 96 -8.84 -12.67 -1.91
C MET A 96 -8.87 -14.14 -1.48
N GLY A 97 -9.79 -14.54 -0.60
CA GLY A 97 -9.95 -15.92 -0.16
C GLY A 97 -10.44 -16.85 -1.28
N ALA A 98 -11.36 -16.37 -2.12
CA ALA A 98 -11.84 -17.13 -3.27
C ALA A 98 -10.74 -17.36 -4.32
N ASP A 99 -9.94 -16.32 -4.60
CA ASP A 99 -8.82 -16.39 -5.54
C ASP A 99 -7.73 -17.35 -5.04
N LEU A 100 -7.36 -17.27 -3.76
CA LEU A 100 -6.40 -18.18 -3.14
C LEU A 100 -6.87 -19.64 -3.20
N GLY A 101 -8.12 -19.92 -2.82
CA GLY A 101 -8.67 -21.27 -2.88
C GLY A 101 -8.71 -21.83 -4.31
N SER A 102 -9.08 -21.00 -5.30
CA SER A 102 -9.05 -21.40 -6.71
C SER A 102 -7.64 -21.68 -7.23
N GLY A 103 -6.66 -20.87 -6.80
CA GLY A 103 -5.25 -21.02 -7.13
C GLY A 103 -4.64 -22.30 -6.54
N GLU A 104 -4.95 -22.60 -5.28
CA GLU A 104 -4.52 -23.83 -4.61
C GLU A 104 -5.11 -25.07 -5.29
N ALA A 105 -6.41 -25.06 -5.59
CA ALA A 105 -7.06 -26.16 -6.32
C ALA A 105 -6.46 -26.36 -7.72
N THR A 106 -6.19 -25.28 -8.45
CA THR A 106 -5.54 -25.32 -9.77
C THR A 106 -4.11 -25.87 -9.68
N SER A 107 -3.35 -25.41 -8.70
CA SER A 107 -1.99 -25.89 -8.44
C SER A 107 -1.96 -27.39 -8.15
N PHE A 108 -2.88 -27.86 -7.30
CA PHE A 108 -3.00 -29.29 -6.99
C PHE A 108 -3.36 -30.11 -8.23
N ALA A 109 -4.35 -29.66 -8.99
CA ALA A 109 -4.77 -30.29 -10.25
C ALA A 109 -3.60 -30.47 -11.22
N LEU A 110 -2.81 -29.40 -11.42
CA LEU A 110 -1.65 -29.42 -12.31
C LEU A 110 -0.57 -30.39 -11.81
N ARG A 111 -0.29 -30.42 -10.50
CA ARG A 111 0.69 -31.34 -9.92
C ARG A 111 0.26 -32.80 -10.10
N ALA A 112 -1.00 -33.11 -9.86
CA ALA A 112 -1.55 -34.45 -10.07
C ALA A 112 -1.47 -34.87 -11.55
N LYS A 113 -1.78 -33.95 -12.47
CA LYS A 113 -1.66 -34.17 -13.92
C LYS A 113 -0.21 -34.40 -14.35
N ILE A 114 0.74 -33.61 -13.85
CA ILE A 114 2.18 -33.80 -14.12
C ILE A 114 2.64 -35.17 -13.62
N ALA A 115 2.23 -35.57 -12.41
CA ALA A 115 2.56 -36.88 -11.86
C ALA A 115 2.06 -38.02 -12.78
N ARG A 116 0.80 -37.93 -13.25
CA ARG A 116 0.25 -38.90 -14.22
C ARG A 116 1.03 -38.90 -15.53
N LEU A 117 1.21 -37.75 -16.16
CA LEU A 117 1.87 -37.68 -17.48
C LEU A 117 3.32 -38.17 -17.42
N THR A 118 4.03 -37.86 -16.34
CA THR A 118 5.40 -38.33 -16.13
C THR A 118 5.44 -39.85 -15.94
N ALA A 119 4.44 -40.41 -15.27
CA ALA A 119 4.30 -41.85 -15.09
C ALA A 119 3.96 -42.56 -16.41
N GLU A 120 3.05 -41.99 -17.21
CA GLU A 120 2.71 -42.49 -18.56
C GLU A 120 3.95 -42.54 -19.47
N VAL A 121 4.77 -41.49 -19.46
CA VAL A 121 6.01 -41.43 -20.27
C VAL A 121 7.05 -42.45 -19.82
N LEU A 122 7.20 -42.64 -18.51
CA LEU A 122 8.20 -43.56 -17.94
C LEU A 122 7.69 -45.00 -17.84
N GLY A 123 6.43 -45.27 -18.15
CA GLY A 123 5.81 -46.60 -18.01
C GLY A 123 5.77 -47.11 -16.57
N ARG A 124 5.60 -46.22 -15.58
CA ARG A 124 5.55 -46.55 -14.15
C ARG A 124 4.23 -46.11 -13.51
N GLU A 125 4.00 -46.49 -12.26
CA GLU A 125 2.82 -46.03 -11.51
C GLU A 125 2.99 -44.57 -11.05
N PRO A 126 1.97 -43.70 -11.20
CA PRO A 126 2.03 -42.31 -10.76
C PRO A 126 2.03 -42.17 -9.23
N VAL A 127 2.93 -41.31 -8.74
CA VAL A 127 2.97 -40.89 -7.34
C VAL A 127 2.33 -39.51 -7.24
N TYR A 128 1.09 -39.49 -6.76
CA TYR A 128 0.32 -38.26 -6.60
C TYR A 128 0.70 -37.49 -5.33
N PRO A 129 0.56 -36.15 -5.32
CA PRO A 129 0.68 -35.36 -4.10
C PRO A 129 -0.34 -35.79 -3.05
N ALA A 130 0.02 -35.66 -1.76
CA ALA A 130 -0.86 -35.99 -0.66
C ALA A 130 -2.13 -35.11 -0.71
N ALA A 131 -3.29 -35.74 -0.65
CA ALA A 131 -4.57 -35.05 -0.58
C ALA A 131 -4.76 -34.49 0.84
N SER A 132 -5.04 -33.19 0.93
CA SER A 132 -5.30 -32.47 2.18
C SER A 132 -6.78 -32.43 2.54
N ASP A 133 -7.66 -32.63 1.55
CA ASP A 133 -9.11 -32.51 1.69
C ASP A 133 -9.87 -33.56 0.86
N PRO A 134 -11.19 -33.72 1.04
CA PRO A 134 -11.98 -34.67 0.25
C PRO A 134 -12.01 -34.39 -1.25
N GLN A 135 -11.91 -33.13 -1.67
CA GLN A 135 -11.98 -32.73 -3.09
C GLN A 135 -10.72 -33.12 -3.85
N THR A 136 -9.55 -32.81 -3.28
CA THR A 136 -8.23 -33.22 -3.75
C THR A 136 -8.10 -34.74 -3.76
N ALA A 137 -8.64 -35.45 -2.76
CA ALA A 137 -8.69 -36.91 -2.75
C ALA A 137 -9.53 -37.48 -3.91
N GLN A 138 -10.70 -36.90 -4.17
CA GLN A 138 -11.53 -37.28 -5.32
C GLN A 138 -10.82 -37.02 -6.64
N GLN A 139 -10.11 -35.88 -6.75
CA GLN A 139 -9.36 -35.54 -7.95
C GLN A 139 -8.21 -36.50 -8.22
N VAL A 140 -7.46 -36.91 -7.19
CA VAL A 140 -6.44 -37.97 -7.32
C VAL A 140 -7.05 -39.30 -7.77
N ALA A 141 -8.24 -39.65 -7.27
CA ALA A 141 -8.93 -40.87 -7.69
C ALA A 141 -9.32 -40.84 -9.19
N ILE A 142 -9.79 -39.68 -9.68
CA ILE A 142 -10.10 -39.46 -11.10
C ILE A 142 -8.83 -39.57 -11.97
N GLU A 143 -7.73 -38.95 -11.56
CA GLU A 143 -6.47 -39.04 -12.31
C GLU A 143 -5.93 -40.48 -12.35
N ARG A 144 -6.07 -41.22 -11.24
CA ARG A 144 -5.66 -42.63 -11.17
C ARG A 144 -6.51 -43.52 -12.09
N SER A 145 -7.83 -43.32 -12.10
CA SER A 145 -8.70 -44.09 -13.01
C SER A 145 -8.37 -43.79 -14.47
N LEU A 146 -8.19 -42.51 -14.81
CA LEU A 146 -7.79 -42.07 -16.15
C LEU A 146 -6.45 -42.69 -16.58
N HIS A 147 -5.46 -42.71 -15.70
CA HIS A 147 -4.17 -43.36 -15.95
C HIS A 147 -4.35 -44.83 -16.32
N SER A 148 -5.08 -45.58 -15.49
CA SER A 148 -5.31 -47.01 -15.71
C SER A 148 -6.05 -47.30 -17.01
N SER A 149 -7.06 -46.50 -17.36
CA SER A 149 -7.80 -46.64 -18.62
C SER A 149 -6.89 -46.41 -19.83
N ARG A 150 -6.03 -45.39 -19.79
CA ARG A 150 -5.10 -45.09 -20.88
C ARG A 150 -4.04 -46.17 -21.06
N MET A 151 -3.50 -46.70 -19.96
CA MET A 151 -2.52 -47.78 -20.03
C MET A 151 -3.13 -49.04 -20.64
N ASN A 152 -4.37 -49.37 -20.26
CA ASN A 152 -5.11 -50.51 -20.82
C ASN A 152 -5.44 -50.31 -22.31
N GLU A 153 -5.78 -49.09 -22.71
CA GLU A 153 -6.01 -48.76 -24.12
C GLU A 153 -4.73 -48.92 -24.95
N LEU A 154 -3.60 -48.39 -24.44
CA LEU A 154 -2.30 -48.51 -25.08
C LEU A 154 -1.86 -49.98 -25.22
N SER A 155 -2.03 -50.78 -24.16
CA SER A 155 -1.69 -52.21 -24.19
C SER A 155 -2.56 -52.98 -25.18
N SER A 156 -3.85 -52.65 -25.25
CA SER A 156 -4.80 -53.27 -26.19
C SER A 156 -4.46 -52.92 -27.64
N ALA A 157 -4.17 -51.65 -27.91
CA ALA A 157 -3.77 -51.18 -29.23
C ALA A 157 -2.46 -51.83 -29.69
N SER A 158 -1.46 -51.91 -28.81
CA SER A 158 -0.20 -52.59 -29.07
C SER A 158 -0.40 -54.09 -29.34
N GLY A 159 -1.20 -54.77 -28.51
CA GLY A 159 -1.52 -56.18 -28.69
C GLY A 159 -2.20 -56.47 -30.03
N ALA A 160 -3.16 -55.63 -30.44
CA ALA A 160 -3.82 -55.74 -31.73
C ALA A 160 -2.87 -55.47 -32.91
N ALA A 161 -1.96 -54.50 -32.79
CA ALA A 161 -0.93 -54.26 -33.79
C ALA A 161 0.01 -55.46 -33.95
N MET A 162 0.50 -56.03 -32.84
CA MET A 162 1.34 -57.22 -32.87
C MET A 162 0.63 -58.45 -33.45
N ALA A 163 -0.67 -58.61 -33.16
CA ALA A 163 -1.46 -59.69 -33.75
C ALA A 163 -1.55 -59.57 -35.27
N ARG A 164 -1.73 -58.34 -35.80
CA ARG A 164 -1.73 -58.09 -37.24
C ARG A 164 -0.39 -58.39 -37.89
N VAL A 165 0.73 -58.05 -37.24
CA VAL A 165 2.08 -58.40 -37.72
C VAL A 165 2.23 -59.92 -37.82
N ARG A 166 1.88 -60.66 -36.76
CA ARG A 166 1.96 -62.14 -36.78
C ARG A 166 1.09 -62.76 -37.87
N GLN A 167 -0.11 -62.23 -38.10
CA GLN A 167 -0.99 -62.70 -39.18
C GLN A 167 -0.38 -62.45 -40.56
N ALA A 168 0.24 -61.29 -40.77
CA ALA A 168 0.92 -60.97 -42.02
C ALA A 168 2.13 -61.88 -42.26
N GLU A 169 2.94 -62.15 -41.23
CA GLU A 169 4.08 -63.08 -41.31
C GLU A 169 3.63 -64.50 -41.68
N GLN A 170 2.54 -64.99 -41.07
CA GLN A 170 1.95 -66.29 -41.40
C GLN A 170 1.47 -66.35 -42.86
N ALA A 171 0.76 -65.31 -43.33
CA ALA A 171 0.29 -65.24 -44.70
C ALA A 171 1.43 -65.22 -45.73
N VAL A 172 2.54 -64.53 -45.42
CA VAL A 172 3.75 -64.54 -46.26
C VAL A 172 4.38 -65.93 -46.30
N ALA A 173 4.55 -66.58 -45.15
CA ALA A 173 5.11 -67.93 -45.07
C ALA A 173 4.26 -68.96 -45.84
N GLU A 174 2.93 -68.86 -45.75
CA GLU A 174 2.01 -69.70 -46.53
C GLU A 174 2.14 -69.45 -48.05
N ALA A 175 2.24 -68.19 -48.46
CA ALA A 175 2.41 -67.83 -49.87
C ALA A 175 3.76 -68.33 -50.43
N GLU A 176 4.84 -68.23 -49.66
CA GLU A 176 6.17 -68.76 -50.03
C GLU A 176 6.15 -70.28 -50.15
N ALA A 177 5.55 -70.99 -49.18
CA ALA A 177 5.39 -72.44 -49.23
C ALA A 177 4.59 -72.87 -50.46
N ALA A 178 3.51 -72.16 -50.77
CA ALA A 178 2.71 -72.40 -51.97
C ALA A 178 3.49 -72.14 -53.27
N HIS A 179 4.34 -71.11 -53.30
CA HIS A 179 5.19 -70.82 -54.45
C HIS A 179 6.25 -71.91 -54.66
N GLN A 180 6.94 -72.32 -53.60
CA GLN A 180 7.93 -73.41 -53.64
C GLN A 180 7.30 -74.73 -54.09
N ALA A 181 6.11 -75.07 -53.58
CA ALA A 181 5.37 -76.26 -54.02
C ALA A 181 5.03 -76.21 -55.51
N ARG A 182 4.62 -75.05 -56.05
CA ARG A 182 4.35 -74.90 -57.49
C ARG A 182 5.59 -75.05 -58.36
N VAL A 183 6.73 -74.51 -57.91
CA VAL A 183 8.01 -74.63 -58.64
C VAL A 183 8.46 -76.09 -58.66
N ALA A 184 8.41 -76.79 -57.52
CA ALA A 184 8.81 -78.18 -57.40
C ALA A 184 7.96 -79.18 -58.24
N VAL A 185 6.73 -78.81 -58.61
CA VAL A 185 5.84 -79.62 -59.47
C VAL A 185 6.13 -79.39 -60.96
N ARG A 186 6.82 -78.30 -61.33
CA ARG A 186 7.09 -77.93 -62.72
C ARG A 186 8.37 -78.56 -63.29
N ASP A 187 9.29 -78.97 -62.41
CA ASP A 187 10.53 -79.68 -62.75
C ASP A 187 10.34 -81.21 -62.61
#